data_AF-A0A7C4R6Z4-F1
#
_entry.id   AF-A0A7C4R6Z4-F1
#
_cell.length_a   1.000
_cell.length_b   1.000
_cell.length_c   1.000
_cell.angle_alpha   90.00
_cell.angle_beta   90.00
_cell.angle_gamma   90.00
#
_symmetry.space_group_name_H-M   'P 1'
#
loop_
_entity.id
_entity.type
_entity.pdbx_description
1 polymer ?
#
loop_
_entity_poly.entity_id
_entity_poly.type
_entity_poly.pdbx_seq_one_letter_code
_entity_poly.pdbx_strand_id
1 'polypeptide(L)'
;MPEKLLREYSIKYYNQIGKKCINYSLLGCITSLISKKILITASLDIIAENFKSLGFDAIIASKTYYKKGRLHSFTDLYGKKHRIVQAFKKQYKEIIIIEDSPEQEYYKIDNVRILSPKHIRCSI
;
A
#
# COMPACT_ATOMS: atom_id res chain seq x y z
N MET A 1 9.62 24.65 4.01
CA MET A 1 10.93 23.97 3.86
C MET A 1 10.89 22.49 4.28
N PRO A 2 10.27 22.08 5.40
CA PRO A 2 10.21 20.67 5.81
C PRO A 2 9.70 19.67 4.76
N GLU A 3 8.64 20.00 4.02
CA GLU A 3 8.02 19.09 3.04
C GLU A 3 8.97 18.70 1.89
N LYS A 4 9.60 19.70 1.26
CA LYS A 4 10.51 19.48 0.13
C LYS A 4 11.70 18.61 0.54
N LEU A 5 12.29 18.91 1.69
CA LEU A 5 13.40 18.16 2.24
C LEU A 5 12.99 16.70 2.53
N LEU A 6 11.83 16.49 3.15
CA LEU A 6 11.31 15.15 3.42
C LEU A 6 11.11 14.34 2.13
N ARG A 7 10.60 14.98 1.08
CA ARG A 7 10.42 14.35 -0.23
C ARG A 7 11.75 13.93 -0.86
N GLU A 8 12.76 14.81 -0.81
CA GLU A 8 14.11 14.51 -1.30
C GLU A 8 14.74 13.33 -0.55
N TYR A 9 14.67 13.32 0.77
CA TYR A 9 15.17 12.21 1.59
C TYR A 9 14.42 10.90 1.33
N SER A 10 13.09 10.97 1.17
CA SER A 10 12.28 9.80 0.87
C SER A 10 12.70 9.13 -0.43
N ILE A 11 12.88 9.91 -1.50
CA ILE A 11 13.35 9.41 -2.80
C ILE A 11 14.76 8.83 -2.68
N LYS A 12 15.68 9.57 -2.03
CA LYS A 12 17.07 9.14 -1.86
C LYS A 12 17.15 7.81 -1.11
N TYR A 13 16.44 7.69 0.00
CA TYR A 13 16.41 6.48 0.81
C TYR A 13 15.81 5.30 0.04
N TYR A 14 14.71 5.52 -0.67
CA TYR A 14 14.09 4.49 -1.51
C TYR A 14 15.06 3.97 -2.58
N ASN A 15 15.77 4.87 -3.26
CA ASN A 15 16.73 4.48 -4.29
C ASN A 15 17.96 3.73 -3.75
N GLN A 16 18.43 4.07 -2.55
CA GLN A 16 19.61 3.45 -1.95
C GLN A 16 19.30 2.09 -1.31
N ILE A 17 18.19 2.00 -0.59
CA ILE A 17 17.86 0.88 0.29
C ILE A 17 16.52 0.28 -0.09
N GLY A 18 15.47 1.11 -0.20
CA GLY A 18 14.10 0.64 -0.39
C GLY A 18 13.92 -0.33 -1.56
N LYS A 19 14.52 -0.03 -2.71
CA LYS A 19 14.48 -0.90 -3.91
C LYS A 19 15.03 -2.30 -3.68
N LYS A 20 16.02 -2.47 -2.79
CA LYS A 20 16.63 -3.77 -2.47
C LYS A 20 15.77 -4.61 -1.52
N CYS A 21 14.88 -3.96 -0.77
CA CYS A 21 13.99 -4.60 0.19
C CYS A 21 12.66 -5.04 -0.43
N ILE A 22 12.41 -4.75 -1.72
CA ILE A 22 11.20 -5.17 -2.42
C ILE A 22 11.30 -6.66 -2.73
N ASN A 23 10.26 -7.40 -2.34
CA ASN A 23 10.09 -8.79 -2.78
C ASN A 23 9.61 -8.82 -4.24
N TYR A 24 10.54 -8.75 -5.19
CA TYR A 24 10.23 -8.75 -6.62
C TYR A 24 9.60 -10.04 -7.11
N SER A 25 9.87 -11.18 -6.45
CA SER A 25 9.20 -12.43 -6.77
C SER A 25 7.69 -12.28 -6.53
N LEU A 26 7.28 -11.95 -5.30
CA LEU A 26 5.87 -11.70 -4.97
C LEU A 26 5.25 -10.61 -5.85
N LEU A 27 5.96 -9.50 -6.05
CA LEU A 27 5.47 -8.39 -6.88
C LEU A 27 5.21 -8.84 -8.32
N GLY A 28 6.11 -9.64 -8.91
CA GLY A 28 5.94 -10.19 -10.25
C GLY A 28 4.69 -11.06 -10.36
N CYS A 29 4.41 -11.88 -9.35
CA CYS A 29 3.21 -12.70 -9.32
C CYS A 29 1.93 -11.88 -9.19
N ILE A 30 1.94 -10.87 -8.31
CA ILE A 30 0.78 -10.00 -8.12
C ILE A 30 0.50 -9.21 -9.40
N THR A 31 1.54 -8.70 -10.04
CA THR A 31 1.40 -7.86 -11.24
C THR A 31 1.01 -8.66 -12.49
N SER A 32 1.34 -9.96 -12.57
CA SER A 32 0.96 -10.83 -13.69
C SER A 32 -0.52 -11.27 -13.69
N LEU A 33 -1.21 -11.21 -12.55
CA LEU A 33 -2.64 -11.55 -12.47
C LEU A 33 -3.50 -10.57 -13.28
N ILE A 34 -4.55 -11.05 -13.95
CA ILE A 34 -5.51 -10.17 -14.63
C ILE A 34 -6.55 -9.68 -13.61
N SER A 35 -6.16 -8.68 -12.82
CA SER A 35 -6.98 -8.05 -11.78
C SER A 35 -6.55 -6.60 -11.53
N LYS A 36 -7.36 -5.85 -10.77
CA LYS A 36 -6.97 -4.53 -10.25
C LYS A 36 -6.07 -4.72 -9.03
N LYS A 37 -4.87 -4.13 -9.04
CA LYS A 37 -3.91 -4.19 -7.93
C LYS A 37 -3.84 -2.86 -7.23
N ILE A 38 -4.14 -2.86 -5.93
CA ILE A 38 -4.17 -1.65 -5.11
C ILE A 38 -3.23 -1.85 -3.94
N LEU A 39 -2.24 -0.95 -3.80
CA LEU A 39 -1.42 -0.90 -2.60
C LEU A 39 -2.12 -0.03 -1.55
N ILE A 40 -2.45 -0.60 -0.40
CA ILE A 40 -2.96 0.15 0.76
C ILE A 40 -1.88 0.15 1.84
N THR A 41 -1.44 1.33 2.29
CA THR A 41 -0.36 1.47 3.27
C THR A 41 -0.65 2.54 4.32
N ALA A 42 -0.21 2.31 5.56
CA ALA A 42 -0.22 3.35 6.61
C ALA A 42 0.99 4.28 6.55
N SER A 43 1.91 4.08 5.59
CA SER A 43 3.02 5.00 5.35
C SER A 43 2.50 6.37 4.91
N LEU A 44 3.30 7.41 5.18
CA LEU A 44 3.06 8.74 4.64
C LEU A 44 2.97 8.69 3.12
N ASP A 45 2.05 9.45 2.54
CA ASP A 45 1.88 9.60 1.10
C ASP A 45 3.17 9.93 0.35
N ILE A 46 4.02 10.82 0.87
CA ILE A 46 5.34 11.12 0.28
C ILE A 46 6.21 9.86 0.13
N ILE A 47 6.13 8.93 1.07
CA ILE A 47 6.86 7.65 1.00
C ILE A 47 6.18 6.71 0.02
N ALA A 48 4.85 6.61 0.07
CA ALA A 48 4.05 5.74 -0.78
C ALA A 48 4.18 6.10 -2.27
N GLU A 49 4.43 7.37 -2.60
CA GLU A 49 4.67 7.82 -3.97
C GLU A 49 5.84 7.09 -4.66
N ASN A 50 6.86 6.66 -3.91
CA ASN A 50 8.01 5.93 -4.46
C ASN A 50 7.63 4.55 -5.04
N PHE A 51 6.48 4.01 -4.64
CA PHE A 51 6.00 2.69 -5.06
C PHE A 51 5.11 2.76 -6.31
N LYS A 52 4.81 3.96 -6.85
CA LYS A 52 3.95 4.14 -8.05
C LYS A 52 4.48 3.37 -9.27
N SER A 53 5.79 3.24 -9.40
CA SER A 53 6.41 2.56 -10.54
C SER A 53 6.38 1.03 -10.45
N LEU A 54 5.79 0.45 -9.40
CA LEU A 54 5.80 -1.00 -9.17
C LEU A 54 4.63 -1.76 -9.82
N GLY A 55 3.84 -1.11 -10.66
CA GLY A 55 2.76 -1.76 -11.41
C GLY A 55 1.43 -1.92 -10.66
N PHE A 56 1.23 -1.14 -9.60
CA PHE A 56 -0.09 -1.00 -8.95
C PHE A 56 -0.99 -0.06 -9.76
N ASP A 57 -2.27 -0.40 -9.93
CA ASP A 57 -3.27 0.47 -10.55
C ASP A 57 -3.57 1.70 -9.68
N ALA A 58 -3.49 1.54 -8.35
CA ALA A 58 -3.71 2.61 -7.40
C ALA A 58 -2.89 2.40 -6.11
N ILE A 59 -2.54 3.52 -5.46
CA ILE A 59 -1.89 3.53 -4.15
C ILE A 59 -2.69 4.41 -3.21
N ILE A 60 -3.14 3.82 -2.10
CA ILE A 60 -3.89 4.49 -1.04
C ILE A 60 -3.01 4.49 0.20
N ALA A 61 -2.66 5.69 0.65
CA ALA A 61 -1.72 5.90 1.75
C ALA A 61 -2.29 6.85 2.79
N SER A 62 -1.69 6.88 3.98
CA SER A 62 -1.96 7.93 4.96
C SER A 62 -1.65 9.30 4.36
N LYS A 63 -2.54 10.27 4.57
CA LYS A 63 -2.47 11.57 3.89
C LYS A 63 -1.85 12.62 4.79
N THR A 64 -0.85 13.33 4.28
CA THR A 64 -0.29 14.50 4.94
C THR A 64 -0.78 15.77 4.23
N TYR A 65 -1.04 16.82 5.00
CA TYR A 65 -1.40 18.11 4.46
C TYR A 65 -0.45 19.17 5.00
N TYR A 66 0.22 19.87 4.09
CA TYR A 66 1.17 20.92 4.40
C TYR A 66 0.58 22.30 4.12
N LYS A 67 0.80 23.24 5.04
CA LYS A 67 0.41 24.66 4.88
C LYS A 67 1.64 25.52 5.08
N LYS A 68 1.97 26.36 4.08
CA LYS A 68 3.19 27.18 4.05
C LYS A 68 4.47 26.34 4.30
N GLY A 69 4.49 25.12 3.74
CA GLY A 69 5.62 24.19 3.80
C GLY A 69 5.87 23.55 5.18
N ARG A 70 4.93 23.66 6.12
CA ARG A 70 4.93 22.98 7.43
C ARG A 70 3.76 21.99 7.49
N LEU A 71 3.94 20.87 8.19
CA LEU A 71 2.88 19.90 8.41
C LEU A 71 1.74 20.58 9.19
N HIS A 72 0.53 20.51 8.64
CA HIS A 72 -0.66 21.11 9.24
C HIS A 72 -1.60 20.04 9.79
N SER A 73 -1.84 18.97 9.03
CA SER A 73 -2.66 17.84 9.47
C SER A 73 -2.22 16.54 8.82
N PHE A 74 -2.65 15.43 9.41
CA PHE A 74 -2.35 14.09 8.96
C PHE A 74 -3.57 13.18 9.20
N THR A 75 -3.88 12.33 8.22
CA THR A 75 -4.90 11.29 8.33
C THR A 75 -4.24 9.93 8.20
N ASP A 76 -4.23 9.19 9.31
CA ASP A 76 -3.60 7.87 9.38
C ASP A 76 -4.54 6.74 8.93
N LEU A 77 -3.97 5.75 8.24
CA LEU A 77 -4.59 4.49 7.90
C LEU A 77 -4.19 3.34 8.83
N TYR A 78 -3.28 3.54 9.80
CA TYR A 78 -2.95 2.51 10.78
C TYR A 78 -4.20 2.02 11.53
N GLY A 79 -4.45 0.70 11.49
CA GLY A 79 -5.64 0.07 12.07
C GLY A 79 -6.97 0.49 11.41
N LYS A 80 -6.93 1.09 10.22
CA LYS A 80 -8.11 1.63 9.52
C LYS A 80 -8.16 1.20 8.05
N LYS A 81 -7.27 0.33 7.59
CA LYS A 81 -7.24 -0.13 6.19
C LYS A 81 -8.51 -0.91 5.84
N HIS A 82 -9.12 -1.60 6.80
CA HIS A 82 -10.41 -2.29 6.62
C HIS A 82 -11.52 -1.37 6.12
N ARG A 83 -11.52 -0.08 6.48
CA ARG A 83 -12.55 0.87 6.01
C ARG A 83 -12.48 1.09 4.50
N ILE A 84 -11.26 1.07 3.94
CA ILE A 84 -11.04 1.17 2.49
C ILE A 84 -11.52 -0.10 1.81
N VAL A 85 -11.17 -1.26 2.36
CA VAL A 85 -11.62 -2.56 1.84
C VAL A 85 -13.15 -2.66 1.86
N GLN A 86 -13.81 -2.20 2.92
CA GLN A 86 -15.27 -2.16 3.01
C GLN A 86 -15.90 -1.29 1.92
N ALA A 87 -15.27 -0.17 1.54
CA ALA A 87 -15.75 0.65 0.44
C ALA A 87 -15.66 -0.09 -0.91
N PHE A 88 -14.65 -0.96 -1.09
CA PHE A 88 -14.49 -1.78 -2.29
C PHE A 88 -15.45 -2.97 -2.37
N LYS A 89 -15.97 -3.45 -1.23
CA LYS A 89 -16.89 -4.61 -1.17
C LYS A 89 -18.02 -4.54 -2.20
N LYS A 90 -18.60 -3.36 -2.43
CA LYS A 90 -19.74 -3.16 -3.35
C LYS A 90 -19.36 -3.19 -4.83
N GLN A 91 -18.09 -3.02 -5.16
CA GLN A 91 -17.60 -2.84 -6.53
C GLN A 91 -16.95 -4.11 -7.09
N TYR A 92 -16.43 -4.97 -6.23
CA TYR A 92 -15.69 -6.16 -6.62
C TYR A 92 -16.39 -7.43 -6.12
N LYS A 93 -16.43 -8.46 -6.97
CA LYS A 93 -17.03 -9.75 -6.62
C LYS A 93 -16.21 -10.49 -5.56
N GLU A 94 -14.89 -10.36 -5.62
CA GLU A 94 -13.93 -10.97 -4.70
C GLU A 94 -12.79 -9.97 -4.47
N ILE A 95 -12.30 -9.90 -3.24
CA ILE A 95 -11.16 -9.07 -2.85
C ILE A 95 -10.14 -9.98 -2.17
N ILE A 96 -8.91 -10.00 -2.70
CA ILE A 96 -7.79 -10.73 -2.11
C ILE A 96 -6.87 -9.74 -1.41
N ILE A 97 -6.70 -9.90 -0.09
CA ILE A 97 -5.77 -9.13 0.73
C ILE A 97 -4.51 -9.96 0.93
N ILE A 98 -3.36 -9.36 0.67
CA ILE A 98 -2.04 -9.93 0.91
C ILE A 98 -1.36 -9.09 1.98
N GLU A 99 -1.31 -9.59 3.22
CA GLU A 99 -0.76 -8.84 4.36
C GLU A 99 -0.13 -9.80 5.38
N ASP A 100 1.06 -9.45 5.90
CA ASP A 100 1.76 -10.27 6.91
C ASP A 100 1.07 -10.24 8.28
N SER A 101 0.38 -9.14 8.60
CA SER A 101 -0.31 -8.93 9.86
C SER A 101 -1.69 -8.30 9.58
N PRO A 102 -2.66 -9.09 9.10
CA PRO A 102 -3.95 -8.59 8.68
C PRO A 102 -4.74 -7.96 9.84
N GLU A 103 -5.46 -6.88 9.54
CA GLU A 103 -6.44 -6.30 10.47
C GLU A 103 -7.57 -7.31 10.73
N GLN A 104 -7.99 -7.45 11.99
CA GLN A 104 -9.01 -8.43 12.39
C GLN A 104 -10.36 -8.15 11.73
N GLU A 105 -10.62 -6.90 11.40
CA GLU A 105 -11.85 -6.43 10.76
C GLU A 105 -12.00 -6.98 9.33
N TYR A 106 -10.92 -7.34 8.64
CA TYR A 106 -11.01 -7.92 7.30
C TYR A 106 -11.81 -9.23 7.28
N TYR A 107 -11.68 -10.04 8.33
CA TYR A 107 -12.39 -11.32 8.46
C TYR A 107 -13.91 -11.16 8.60
N LYS A 108 -14.40 -9.93 8.85
CA LYS A 108 -15.82 -9.60 8.94
C LYS A 108 -16.40 -9.09 7.62
N ILE A 109 -15.59 -8.96 6.58
CA ILE A 109 -16.02 -8.44 5.28
C ILE A 109 -16.32 -9.62 4.36
N ASP A 110 -17.60 -9.83 4.06
CA ASP A 110 -18.00 -10.84 3.05
C ASP A 110 -17.27 -10.56 1.74
N ASN A 111 -16.87 -11.62 1.03
CA ASN A 111 -16.11 -11.61 -0.22
C ASN A 111 -14.61 -11.25 -0.13
N VAL A 112 -14.07 -11.11 1.08
CA VAL A 112 -12.63 -10.92 1.30
C VAL A 112 -11.94 -12.25 1.61
N ARG A 113 -10.86 -12.52 0.91
CA ARG A 113 -9.91 -13.60 1.21
C ARG A 113 -8.57 -13.01 1.63
N ILE A 114 -8.01 -13.48 2.74
CA ILE A 114 -6.73 -13.01 3.26
C ILE A 114 -5.67 -14.07 3.02
N LEU A 115 -4.53 -13.66 2.47
CA LEU A 115 -3.37 -14.50 2.21
C LEU A 115 -2.15 -13.91 2.91
N SER A 116 -1.36 -14.77 3.56
CA SER A 116 -0.03 -14.36 4.02
C SER A 116 0.94 -14.37 2.84
N PRO A 117 1.80 -13.35 2.68
CA PRO A 117 2.88 -13.33 1.68
C PRO A 117 3.72 -14.61 1.66
N LYS A 118 3.95 -15.24 2.82
CA LYS A 118 4.75 -16.47 2.97
C LYS A 118 4.12 -17.69 2.30
N HIS A 119 2.80 -17.67 2.09
CA HIS A 119 2.07 -18.78 1.48
C HIS A 119 1.85 -18.59 -0.03
N ILE A 120 2.28 -17.45 -0.58
CA ILE A 120 2.19 -17.21 -2.02
C ILE A 120 3.45 -17.79 -2.66
N ARG A 121 3.28 -18.97 -3.26
CA ARG A 121 4.30 -19.58 -4.10
C ARG A 121 3.94 -19.31 -5.54
N CYS A 122 4.87 -18.74 -6.27
CA CYS A 122 4.74 -18.56 -7.69
C CYS A 122 5.66 -19.56 -8.35
N SER A 123 5.06 -20.52 -9.05
CA SER A 123 5.79 -21.35 -10.00
C SER A 123 6.21 -20.40 -11.12
N ILE A 124 7.52 -20.13 -11.21
CA ILE A 124 8.11 -19.48 -12.39
C ILE A 124 8.13 -20.52 -13.51
#